data_AF-A0A819FID9-F1
#
_entry.id   AF-A0A819FID9-F1
#
_cell.length_a   1.000
_cell.length_b   1.000
_cell.length_c   1.000
_cell.angle_alpha   90.00
_cell.angle_beta   90.00
_cell.angle_gamma   90.00
#
_symmetry.space_group_name_H-M   'P 1'
#
loop_
_entity.id
_entity.type
_entity.pdbx_description
1 polymer ?
#
loop_
_entity_poly.entity_id
_entity_poly.type
_entity_poly.pdbx_seq_one_letter_code
_entity_poly.pdbx_strand_id
1 'polypeptide(L)'
;MPRKLVPVSTIDPDTGHISMRRSDPWINNFNEYIIAACRSNMDIKFIWSGSDAKALVYYITDYVTKMSLSFHDTFALVQKSITSFKNSSHQIDKESAIEKSRKLVLRCYNTLASQQELSGVQVASYLMNWDDHYTTHKFQGLYLIQTERFLQAELNEIRAQQTLELATHDVIDEDVFDDEVIDNENNNEEQFQIQSAEDNKKYVLVNTRIDY
;
A
#
# COMPACT_ATOMS: atom_id res chain seq x y z
N MET A 1 -15.24 2.33 -30.98
CA MET A 1 -15.29 2.49 -32.45
C MET A 1 -15.91 1.25 -33.05
N PRO A 2 -16.69 1.38 -34.13
CA PRO A 2 -17.31 0.23 -34.82
C PRO A 2 -16.23 -0.75 -35.29
N ARG A 3 -16.37 -2.03 -34.93
CA ARG A 3 -15.46 -3.10 -35.36
C ARG A 3 -15.87 -3.66 -36.71
N LYS A 4 -14.91 -4.23 -37.45
CA LYS A 4 -15.16 -4.88 -38.74
C LYS A 4 -16.17 -6.02 -38.60
N LEU A 5 -17.18 -6.05 -39.46
CA LEU A 5 -18.13 -7.16 -39.55
C LEU A 5 -17.44 -8.40 -40.12
N VAL A 6 -17.82 -9.56 -39.59
CA VAL A 6 -17.27 -10.86 -39.98
C VAL A 6 -18.44 -11.81 -40.14
N PRO A 7 -18.77 -12.29 -41.35
CA PRO A 7 -20.00 -13.05 -41.58
C PRO A 7 -19.96 -14.47 -41.00
N VAL A 8 -18.77 -15.06 -40.90
CA VAL A 8 -18.55 -16.45 -40.43
C VAL A 8 -17.25 -16.50 -39.63
N SER A 9 -17.21 -17.35 -38.60
CA SER A 9 -15.97 -17.57 -37.84
C SER A 9 -14.96 -18.36 -38.68
N THR A 10 -13.74 -17.84 -38.80
CA THR A 10 -12.67 -18.42 -39.63
C THR A 10 -11.36 -18.45 -38.88
N ILE A 11 -10.51 -19.43 -39.22
CA ILE A 11 -9.12 -19.50 -38.76
C ILE A 11 -8.23 -19.29 -39.97
N ASP A 12 -7.31 -18.34 -39.87
CA ASP A 12 -6.27 -18.15 -40.87
C ASP A 12 -5.25 -19.29 -40.75
N PRO A 13 -5.06 -20.13 -41.78
CA PRO A 13 -4.17 -21.29 -41.72
C PRO A 13 -2.69 -20.92 -41.59
N ASP A 14 -2.27 -19.75 -42.08
CA ASP A 14 -0.87 -19.34 -42.10
C ASP A 14 -0.46 -18.67 -40.79
N THR A 15 -1.35 -17.84 -40.24
CA THR A 15 -1.08 -17.08 -39.00
C THR A 15 -1.68 -17.72 -37.76
N GLY A 16 -2.61 -18.68 -37.92
CA GLY A 16 -3.40 -19.24 -36.84
C GLY A 16 -4.44 -18.28 -36.24
N HIS A 17 -4.61 -17.09 -36.84
CA HIS A 17 -5.48 -16.05 -36.28
C HIS A 17 -6.96 -16.43 -36.38
N ILE A 18 -7.66 -16.41 -35.24
CA ILE A 18 -9.08 -16.74 -35.13
C ILE A 18 -9.92 -15.47 -35.25
N SER A 19 -10.73 -15.41 -36.30
CA SER A 19 -11.75 -14.36 -36.47
C SER A 19 -13.12 -14.92 -36.14
N MET A 20 -13.80 -14.34 -35.14
CA MET A 20 -15.17 -14.75 -34.81
C MET A 20 -16.19 -14.00 -35.65
N ARG A 21 -17.30 -14.68 -35.98
CA ARG A 21 -18.48 -14.05 -36.58
C ARG A 21 -18.94 -12.85 -35.74
N ARG A 22 -19.17 -11.72 -36.40
CA ARG A 22 -19.69 -10.47 -35.84
C ARG A 22 -20.78 -9.94 -36.76
N SER A 23 -22.02 -9.92 -36.26
CA SER A 23 -23.21 -9.42 -36.98
C SER A 23 -23.47 -7.93 -36.79
N ASP A 24 -22.95 -7.33 -35.71
CA ASP A 24 -23.11 -5.91 -35.41
C ASP A 24 -21.75 -5.28 -35.05
N PRO A 25 -21.38 -4.12 -35.62
CA PRO A 25 -20.09 -3.50 -35.40
C PRO A 25 -19.89 -2.94 -33.99
N TRP A 26 -20.97 -2.71 -33.23
CA TRP A 26 -20.94 -2.19 -31.86
C TRP A 26 -20.92 -3.30 -30.80
N ILE A 27 -21.07 -4.56 -31.23
CA ILE A 27 -21.05 -5.71 -30.34
C ILE A 27 -19.63 -6.28 -30.24
N ASN A 28 -19.12 -6.40 -29.01
CA ASN A 28 -17.90 -7.11 -28.70
C ASN A 28 -18.08 -8.62 -28.91
N ASN A 29 -16.98 -9.37 -28.98
CA ASN A 29 -17.09 -10.82 -29.01
C ASN A 29 -17.62 -11.30 -27.65
N PHE A 30 -18.60 -12.19 -27.69
CA PHE A 30 -19.24 -12.75 -26.51
C PHE A 30 -19.49 -14.25 -26.71
N ASN A 31 -19.78 -14.95 -25.61
CA ASN A 31 -20.23 -16.32 -25.61
C ASN A 31 -21.68 -16.36 -25.12
N GLU A 32 -22.57 -17.01 -25.86
CA GLU A 32 -24.01 -17.02 -25.56
C GLU A 32 -24.36 -17.71 -24.23
N TYR A 33 -23.61 -18.73 -23.85
CA TYR A 33 -23.84 -19.45 -22.61
C TYR A 33 -23.33 -18.67 -21.41
N ILE A 34 -22.15 -18.06 -21.53
CA ILE A 34 -21.57 -17.26 -20.44
C ILE A 34 -22.39 -15.98 -20.25
N ILE A 35 -22.85 -15.31 -21.31
CA ILE A 35 -23.70 -14.11 -21.15
C ILE A 35 -25.03 -14.47 -20.49
N ALA A 36 -25.62 -15.62 -20.82
CA ALA A 36 -26.85 -16.09 -20.21
C ALA A 36 -26.66 -16.43 -18.72
N ALA A 37 -25.55 -17.09 -18.37
CA ALA A 37 -25.25 -17.49 -17.00
C ALA A 37 -24.86 -16.30 -16.11
N CYS A 38 -23.93 -15.46 -16.57
CA CYS A 38 -23.37 -14.36 -15.78
C CYS A 38 -24.20 -13.08 -15.86
N ARG A 39 -25.04 -12.93 -16.89
CA ARG A 39 -25.88 -11.75 -17.14
C ARG A 39 -25.10 -10.42 -17.08
N SER A 40 -23.83 -10.48 -17.45
CA SER A 40 -22.88 -9.37 -17.39
C SER A 40 -22.27 -9.10 -18.77
N ASN A 41 -21.76 -7.87 -18.96
CA ASN A 41 -21.10 -7.48 -20.20
C ASN A 41 -19.83 -8.30 -20.43
N MET A 42 -19.53 -8.65 -21.69
CA MET A 42 -18.36 -9.43 -22.05
C MET A 42 -17.57 -8.83 -23.21
N ASP A 43 -16.24 -8.94 -23.15
CA ASP A 43 -15.33 -8.70 -24.28
C ASP A 43 -14.31 -9.83 -24.33
N ILE A 44 -14.60 -10.87 -25.12
CA ILE A 44 -13.73 -12.05 -25.26
C ILE A 44 -12.71 -11.80 -26.38
N LYS A 45 -11.42 -11.96 -26.08
CA LYS A 45 -10.34 -11.89 -27.06
C LYS A 45 -9.50 -13.17 -27.04
N PHE A 46 -9.20 -13.69 -28.22
CA PHE A 46 -8.22 -14.77 -28.37
C PHE A 46 -6.82 -14.17 -28.38
N ILE A 47 -5.89 -14.84 -27.72
CA ILE A 47 -4.50 -14.38 -27.59
C ILE A 47 -3.64 -15.48 -28.19
N TRP A 48 -3.16 -15.23 -29.40
CA TRP A 48 -2.45 -16.25 -30.18
C TRP A 48 -1.03 -15.80 -30.54
N SER A 49 -0.81 -14.49 -30.71
CA SER A 49 0.50 -13.93 -31.02
C SER A 49 1.18 -13.30 -29.79
N GLY A 50 2.51 -13.22 -29.83
CA GLY A 50 3.28 -12.50 -28.82
C GLY A 50 2.94 -11.00 -28.76
N SER A 51 2.52 -10.40 -29.87
CA SER A 51 1.99 -9.03 -29.91
C SER A 51 0.66 -8.89 -29.16
N ASP A 52 -0.26 -9.85 -29.33
CA ASP A 52 -1.54 -9.84 -28.61
C ASP A 52 -1.33 -10.07 -27.11
N ALA A 53 -0.42 -10.97 -26.76
CA ALA A 53 -0.05 -11.23 -25.36
C ALA A 53 0.56 -9.97 -24.72
N LYS A 54 1.47 -9.28 -25.42
CA LYS A 54 2.03 -8.01 -24.95
C LYS A 54 0.95 -6.95 -24.79
N ALA A 55 0.05 -6.80 -25.76
CA ALA A 55 -1.06 -5.87 -25.69
C ALA A 55 -2.01 -6.18 -24.51
N LEU A 56 -2.28 -7.47 -24.25
CA LEU A 56 -3.04 -7.91 -23.09
C LEU A 56 -2.33 -7.50 -21.80
N VAL A 57 -1.03 -7.76 -21.66
CA VAL A 57 -0.28 -7.43 -20.45
C VAL A 57 -0.35 -5.93 -20.18
N TYR A 58 -0.20 -5.08 -21.20
CA TYR A 58 -0.39 -3.63 -21.04
C TYR A 58 -1.81 -3.28 -20.60
N TYR A 59 -2.81 -3.88 -21.23
CA TYR A 59 -4.22 -3.65 -20.89
C TYR A 59 -4.54 -4.05 -19.45
N ILE A 60 -4.13 -5.25 -19.02
CA ILE A 60 -4.35 -5.73 -17.66
C ILE A 60 -3.60 -4.85 -16.66
N THR A 61 -2.33 -4.56 -16.94
CA THR A 61 -1.52 -3.70 -16.07
C THR A 61 -2.19 -2.35 -15.89
N ASP A 62 -2.55 -1.67 -16.99
CA ASP A 62 -3.22 -0.37 -16.95
C ASP A 62 -4.52 -0.42 -16.12
N TYR A 63 -5.29 -1.51 -16.27
CA TYR A 63 -6.54 -1.70 -15.53
C TYR A 63 -6.33 -1.97 -14.04
N VAL A 64 -5.33 -2.78 -13.68
CA VAL A 64 -4.98 -3.12 -12.29
C VAL A 64 -4.34 -1.92 -11.59
N THR A 65 -3.50 -1.17 -12.31
CA THR A 65 -2.85 0.05 -11.79
C THR A 65 -3.76 1.28 -11.86
N LYS A 66 -4.98 1.14 -12.38
CA LYS A 66 -5.94 2.24 -12.44
C LYS A 66 -6.26 2.68 -11.02
N MET A 67 -5.74 3.86 -10.67
CA MET A 67 -5.98 4.45 -9.35
C MET A 67 -7.49 4.55 -9.10
N SER A 68 -7.92 4.05 -7.93
CA SER A 68 -9.32 4.11 -7.49
C SER A 68 -9.79 5.54 -7.25
N LEU A 69 -8.86 6.46 -6.95
CA LEU A 69 -9.15 7.87 -6.69
C LEU A 69 -8.38 8.76 -7.67
N SER A 70 -9.05 9.74 -8.28
CA SER A 70 -8.36 10.68 -9.16
C SER A 70 -7.36 11.52 -8.36
N PHE A 71 -6.26 11.92 -8.99
CA PHE A 71 -5.26 12.78 -8.35
C PHE A 71 -5.86 14.11 -7.87
N HIS A 72 -6.82 14.65 -8.61
CA HIS A 72 -7.52 15.90 -8.26
C HIS A 72 -8.33 15.76 -6.98
N ASP A 73 -9.04 14.65 -6.80
CA ASP A 73 -9.84 14.40 -5.60
C ASP A 73 -8.92 14.19 -4.39
N THR A 74 -7.86 13.41 -4.56
CA THR A 74 -6.83 13.19 -3.52
C THR A 74 -6.25 14.53 -3.04
N PHE A 75 -5.90 15.41 -3.99
CA PHE A 75 -5.36 16.73 -3.67
C PHE A 75 -6.35 17.61 -2.92
N ALA A 76 -7.61 17.65 -3.35
CA ALA A 76 -8.66 18.43 -2.69
C ALA A 76 -8.90 17.94 -1.24
N LEU A 77 -8.88 16.63 -1.02
CA LEU A 77 -9.02 16.02 0.31
C LEU A 77 -7.87 16.38 1.25
N VAL A 78 -6.63 16.35 0.74
CA VAL A 78 -5.44 16.76 1.49
C VAL A 78 -5.46 18.27 1.78
N GLN A 79 -5.89 19.10 0.84
CA GLN A 79 -6.05 20.54 1.08
C GLN A 79 -7.09 20.81 2.19
N LYS A 80 -8.21 20.08 2.17
CA LYS A 80 -9.25 20.15 3.20
C LYS A 80 -8.72 19.73 4.57
N SER A 81 -7.94 18.64 4.66
CA SER A 81 -7.36 18.18 5.92
C SER A 81 -6.35 19.19 6.48
N ILE A 82 -5.50 19.79 5.64
CA ILE A 82 -4.54 20.84 6.02
C ILE A 82 -5.27 22.08 6.54
N THR A 83 -6.31 22.54 5.83
CA THR A 83 -7.10 23.71 6.23
C THR A 83 -7.79 23.46 7.58
N SER A 84 -8.36 22.28 7.75
CA SER A 84 -8.97 21.87 9.02
C SER A 84 -7.94 21.80 10.16
N PHE A 85 -6.72 21.31 9.89
CA PHE A 85 -5.64 21.28 10.87
C PHE A 85 -5.20 22.68 11.31
N LYS A 86 -5.05 23.62 10.37
CA LYS A 86 -4.72 25.03 10.66
C LYS A 86 -5.82 25.74 11.47
N ASN A 87 -7.08 25.39 11.25
CA ASN A 87 -8.19 25.97 12.01
C ASN A 87 -8.28 25.37 13.43
N SER A 88 -7.88 24.11 13.60
CA SER A 88 -7.82 23.43 14.92
C SER A 88 -6.57 23.78 15.74
N SER A 89 -5.51 24.33 15.13
CA SER A 89 -4.27 24.68 15.83
C SER A 89 -4.36 25.91 16.74
N HIS A 90 -5.54 26.50 16.93
CA HIS A 90 -5.77 27.50 17.98
C HIS A 90 -5.72 26.93 19.41
N GLN A 91 -5.58 25.61 19.57
CA GLN A 91 -5.40 24.98 20.88
C GLN A 91 -4.00 24.34 21.01
N ILE A 92 -3.20 24.98 21.87
CA ILE A 92 -2.02 24.46 22.61
C ILE A 92 -0.70 24.36 21.80
N ASP A 93 0.10 25.41 21.91
CA ASP A 93 1.46 25.56 21.37
C ASP A 93 2.56 24.69 22.04
N LYS A 94 2.20 23.60 22.73
CA LYS A 94 3.18 22.75 23.46
C LYS A 94 3.72 21.55 22.67
N GLU A 95 3.21 21.26 21.49
CA GLU A 95 3.63 20.08 20.71
C GLU A 95 4.89 20.31 19.88
N SER A 96 5.78 19.31 19.90
CA SER A 96 6.98 19.28 19.07
C SER A 96 6.61 19.32 17.58
N ALA A 97 7.44 19.94 16.76
CA ALA A 97 7.24 20.00 15.30
C ALA A 97 7.07 18.61 14.68
N ILE A 98 7.72 17.59 15.25
CA ILE A 98 7.61 16.18 14.84
C ILE A 98 6.22 15.61 15.14
N GLU A 99 5.64 15.92 16.29
CA GLU A 99 4.30 15.42 16.66
C GLU A 99 3.22 16.10 15.81
N LYS A 100 3.38 17.40 15.56
CA LYS A 100 2.51 18.16 14.66
C LYS A 100 2.53 17.58 13.25
N SER A 101 3.69 17.22 12.71
CA SER A 101 3.80 16.63 11.38
C SER A 101 3.18 15.23 11.32
N ARG A 102 3.42 14.38 12.33
CA ARG A 102 2.79 13.05 12.43
C ARG A 102 1.27 13.14 12.46
N LYS A 103 0.71 14.06 13.26
CA LYS A 103 -0.75 14.29 13.30
C LYS A 103 -1.32 14.78 11.98
N LEU A 104 -0.60 15.66 11.28
CA LEU A 104 -1.02 16.14 9.98
C LEU A 104 -1.11 14.98 8.97
N VAL A 105 -0.06 14.16 8.88
CA VAL A 105 -0.03 12.98 8.00
C VAL A 105 -1.16 12.02 8.33
N LEU A 106 -1.35 11.70 9.62
CA LEU A 106 -2.42 10.81 10.07
C LEU A 106 -3.80 11.36 9.72
N ARG A 107 -4.01 12.67 9.86
CA ARG A 107 -5.27 13.33 9.50
C ARG A 107 -5.52 13.30 8.00
N CYS A 108 -4.49 13.55 7.18
CA CYS A 108 -4.58 13.39 5.73
C CYS A 108 -4.96 11.94 5.37
N TYR A 109 -4.26 10.96 5.94
CA TYR A 109 -4.55 9.54 5.72
C TYR A 109 -5.99 9.17 6.09
N ASN A 110 -6.45 9.52 7.29
CA ASN A 110 -7.81 9.23 7.74
C ASN A 110 -8.86 9.93 6.88
N THR A 111 -8.57 11.14 6.39
CA THR A 111 -9.47 11.86 5.47
C THR A 111 -9.54 11.14 4.12
N LEU A 112 -8.41 10.69 3.58
CA LEU A 112 -8.38 9.91 2.33
C LEU A 112 -9.11 8.57 2.49
N ALA A 113 -8.82 7.83 3.56
CA ALA A 113 -9.45 6.54 3.84
C ALA A 113 -10.97 6.65 4.05
N SER A 114 -11.44 7.72 4.72
CA SER A 114 -12.88 7.92 4.96
C SER A 114 -13.66 8.41 3.74
N GLN A 115 -13.00 9.08 2.79
CA GLN A 115 -13.63 9.59 1.57
C GLN A 115 -13.31 8.72 0.35
N GLN A 116 -12.79 7.52 0.56
CA GLN A 116 -12.53 6.56 -0.51
C GLN A 116 -13.87 6.05 -1.06
N GLU A 117 -14.06 6.22 -2.37
CA GLU A 117 -15.23 5.68 -3.06
C GLU A 117 -15.14 4.15 -3.15
N LEU A 118 -16.25 3.49 -2.84
CA LEU A 118 -16.39 2.04 -2.97
C LEU A 118 -17.27 1.73 -4.18
N SER A 119 -16.96 0.64 -4.89
CA SER A 119 -17.81 0.18 -5.99
C SER A 119 -19.19 -0.19 -5.47
N GLY A 120 -20.25 0.21 -6.19
CA GLY A 120 -21.63 -0.14 -5.81
C GLY A 120 -21.83 -1.65 -5.68
N VAL A 121 -21.09 -2.46 -6.44
CA VAL A 121 -21.12 -3.93 -6.33
C VAL A 121 -20.53 -4.40 -5.00
N GLN A 122 -19.44 -3.77 -4.53
CA GLN A 122 -18.84 -4.07 -3.22
C GLN A 122 -19.81 -3.71 -2.08
N VAL A 123 -20.42 -2.52 -2.16
CA VAL A 123 -21.42 -2.07 -1.17
C VAL A 123 -22.62 -3.02 -1.17
N ALA A 124 -23.14 -3.40 -2.34
CA ALA A 124 -24.24 -4.35 -2.43
C ALA A 124 -23.86 -5.72 -1.85
N SER A 125 -22.68 -6.25 -2.16
CA SER A 125 -22.18 -7.51 -1.60
C SER A 125 -22.12 -7.47 -0.07
N TYR A 126 -21.59 -6.38 0.49
CA TYR A 126 -21.54 -6.15 1.93
C TYR A 126 -22.93 -6.08 2.56
N LEU A 127 -23.86 -5.32 1.96
CA LEU A 127 -25.24 -5.22 2.44
C LEU A 127 -26.01 -6.55 2.37
N MET A 128 -25.71 -7.37 1.36
CA MET A 128 -26.29 -8.70 1.19
C MET A 128 -25.61 -9.76 2.08
N ASN A 129 -24.61 -9.36 2.88
CA ASN A 129 -23.81 -10.25 3.73
C ASN A 129 -23.22 -11.43 2.95
N TRP A 130 -22.75 -11.15 1.73
CA TRP A 130 -22.00 -12.11 0.91
C TRP A 130 -20.53 -12.04 1.30
N ASP A 131 -19.90 -13.21 1.40
CA ASP A 131 -18.45 -13.30 1.65
C ASP A 131 -17.67 -12.67 0.49
N ASP A 132 -16.67 -11.88 0.84
CA ASP A 132 -15.74 -11.22 -0.07
C ASP A 132 -14.44 -12.01 -0.25
N HIS A 133 -14.33 -13.18 0.36
CA HIS A 133 -13.13 -14.01 0.33
C HIS A 133 -13.48 -15.51 0.29
N TYR A 134 -12.61 -16.28 -0.33
CA TYR A 134 -12.64 -17.74 -0.27
C TYR A 134 -11.52 -18.21 0.64
N THR A 135 -11.86 -18.84 1.77
CA THR A 135 -10.85 -19.42 2.68
C THR A 135 -11.06 -20.93 2.80
N THR A 136 -9.96 -21.67 2.75
CA THR A 136 -9.95 -23.11 3.01
C THR A 136 -9.94 -23.43 4.51
N HIS A 137 -9.51 -22.48 5.34
CA HIS A 137 -9.32 -22.64 6.77
C HIS A 137 -10.11 -21.60 7.55
N LYS A 138 -10.47 -21.94 8.78
CA LYS A 138 -11.07 -21.01 9.73
C LYS A 138 -9.97 -20.27 10.48
N PHE A 139 -9.93 -18.95 10.33
CA PHE A 139 -9.01 -18.10 11.07
C PHE A 139 -9.69 -17.61 12.36
N GLN A 140 -8.92 -17.53 13.44
CA GLN A 140 -9.37 -16.92 14.69
C GLN A 140 -8.83 -15.49 14.77
N GLY A 141 -9.70 -14.54 15.11
CA GLY A 141 -9.28 -13.16 15.33
C GLY A 141 -8.27 -13.07 16.47
N LEU A 142 -7.10 -12.50 16.18
CA LEU A 142 -6.07 -12.22 17.17
C LEU A 142 -6.15 -10.74 17.58
N TYR A 143 -6.35 -10.48 18.88
CA TYR A 143 -6.45 -9.12 19.42
C TYR A 143 -5.08 -8.46 19.50
N LEU A 144 -4.60 -7.96 18.36
CA LEU A 144 -3.22 -7.49 18.18
C LEU A 144 -2.77 -6.48 19.25
N ILE A 145 -3.62 -5.51 19.59
CA ILE A 145 -3.30 -4.48 20.60
C ILE A 145 -3.08 -5.09 21.98
N GLN A 146 -3.89 -6.08 22.36
CA GLN A 146 -3.75 -6.74 23.67
C GLN A 146 -2.50 -7.61 23.69
N THR A 147 -2.26 -8.36 22.61
CA THR A 147 -1.04 -9.16 22.45
C THR A 147 0.21 -8.29 22.47
N GLU A 148 0.21 -7.16 21.77
CA GLU A 148 1.32 -6.20 21.76
C GLU A 148 1.59 -5.64 23.16
N ARG A 149 0.54 -5.21 23.88
CA ARG A 149 0.68 -4.71 25.25
C ARG A 149 1.25 -5.77 26.19
N PHE A 150 0.78 -7.01 26.07
CA PHE A 150 1.29 -8.14 26.84
C PHE A 150 2.79 -8.36 26.55
N LEU A 151 3.16 -8.43 25.27
CA LEU A 151 4.55 -8.60 24.87
C LEU A 151 5.43 -7.43 25.33
N GLN A 152 4.95 -6.20 25.24
CA GLN A 152 5.68 -5.03 25.74
C GLN A 152 5.87 -5.07 27.26
N ALA A 153 4.88 -5.53 28.02
CA ALA A 153 5.00 -5.69 29.46
C ALA A 153 6.09 -6.72 29.81
N GLU A 154 6.03 -7.91 29.21
CA GLU A 154 7.03 -8.97 29.38
C GLU A 154 8.44 -8.50 29.01
N LEU A 155 8.57 -7.81 27.88
CA LEU A 155 9.88 -7.31 27.39
C LEU A 155 10.44 -6.23 28.34
N ASN A 156 9.59 -5.41 28.94
CA ASN A 156 10.00 -4.42 29.93
C ASN A 156 10.41 -5.07 31.26
N GLU A 157 9.75 -6.16 31.68
CA GLU A 157 10.13 -6.93 32.86
C GLU A 157 11.52 -7.58 32.68
N ILE A 158 11.76 -8.20 31.52
CA ILE A 158 13.08 -8.78 31.19
C ILE A 158 14.17 -7.71 31.18
N ARG A 159 13.90 -6.55 30.57
CA ARG A 159 14.84 -5.41 30.58
C ARG A 159 15.12 -4.90 32.00
N ALA A 160 14.10 -4.86 32.85
CA ALA A 160 14.26 -4.44 34.24
C ALA A 160 15.12 -5.43 35.04
N GLN A 161 14.93 -6.74 34.84
CA GLN A 161 15.74 -7.79 35.46
C GLN A 161 17.21 -7.72 35.00
N GLN A 162 17.46 -7.57 33.69
CA GLN A 162 18.82 -7.39 33.17
C GLN A 162 19.51 -6.13 33.70
N THR A 163 18.78 -5.03 33.83
CA THR A 163 19.31 -3.78 34.41
C THR A 163 19.66 -3.96 35.89
N LEU A 164 18.89 -4.78 36.63
CA LEU A 164 19.16 -5.09 38.03
C LEU A 164 20.39 -5.99 38.19
N GLU A 165 20.57 -6.99 37.32
CA GLU A 165 21.73 -7.89 37.31
C GLU A 165 23.02 -7.15 36.97
N LEU A 166 22.99 -6.23 36.00
CA LEU A 166 24.11 -5.34 35.67
C LEU A 166 24.50 -4.43 36.86
N ALA A 167 23.51 -3.88 37.57
CA ALA A 167 23.76 -3.04 38.75
C ALA A 167 24.32 -3.81 39.96
N THR A 168 24.14 -5.14 40.02
CA THR A 168 24.70 -5.98 41.10
C THR A 168 26.13 -6.45 40.85
N HIS A 169 26.67 -6.28 39.63
CA HIS A 169 28.02 -6.72 39.29
C HIS A 169 29.08 -5.61 39.40
N ASP A 170 28.69 -4.35 39.59
CA ASP A 170 29.61 -3.20 39.74
C ASP A 170 30.00 -2.89 41.21
N VAL A 171 29.65 -3.75 42.16
CA VAL A 171 30.05 -3.61 43.57
C VAL A 171 30.73 -4.89 44.05
N ILE A 172 32.01 -5.07 43.67
CA ILE A 172 33.15 -5.68 44.41
C ILE A 172 34.32 -5.74 43.41
N ASP A 173 35.18 -4.71 43.39
CA ASP A 173 36.56 -4.77 43.91
C ASP A 173 37.29 -3.46 43.55
N GLU A 174 37.79 -2.77 44.58
CA GLU A 174 38.84 -1.76 44.42
C GLU A 174 40.16 -2.46 44.03
N ASP A 175 40.94 -1.76 43.20
CA ASP A 175 42.35 -1.98 42.85
C ASP A 175 42.68 -3.08 41.83
N VAL A 176 42.90 -2.67 40.56
CA VAL A 176 44.22 -2.65 39.88
C VAL A 176 44.08 -1.85 38.58
N PHE A 177 44.91 -0.82 38.44
CA PHE A 177 45.17 -0.13 37.16
C PHE A 177 45.78 -1.11 36.16
N ASP A 178 45.21 -1.22 34.97
CA ASP A 178 45.99 -1.42 33.74
C ASP A 178 45.33 -0.63 32.59
N ASP A 179 46.10 0.32 32.08
CA ASP A 179 45.86 1.11 30.88
C ASP A 179 45.94 0.19 29.65
N GLU A 180 44.81 -0.30 29.12
CA GLU A 180 44.73 -0.68 27.70
C GLU A 180 43.42 -0.22 27.07
N VAL A 181 43.57 0.53 25.98
CA VAL A 181 42.51 1.10 25.15
C VAL A 181 41.79 -0.05 24.43
N ILE A 182 40.51 -0.25 24.75
CA ILE A 182 39.62 -1.12 23.97
C ILE A 182 38.73 -0.23 23.11
N ASP A 183 39.14 -0.05 21.85
CA ASP A 183 38.31 0.48 20.78
C ASP A 183 37.08 -0.42 20.60
N ASN A 184 35.90 0.08 20.98
CA ASN A 184 34.64 -0.52 20.58
C ASN A 184 33.98 0.34 19.50
N GLU A 185 34.57 0.28 18.29
CA GLU A 185 33.86 0.52 17.05
C GLU A 185 32.70 -0.46 16.94
N ASN A 186 31.47 -0.01 17.21
CA ASN A 186 30.24 -0.50 16.56
C ASN A 186 29.01 0.30 17.04
N ASN A 187 29.00 1.62 16.79
CA ASN A 187 27.78 2.41 16.79
C ASN A 187 27.02 2.17 15.47
N ASN A 188 26.18 1.14 15.43
CA ASN A 188 25.18 0.98 14.38
C ASN A 188 23.88 1.73 14.74
N GLU A 189 23.97 3.05 14.92
CA GLU A 189 22.81 3.93 14.88
C GLU A 189 22.63 4.46 13.45
N GLU A 190 21.47 4.21 12.84
CA GLU A 190 21.14 4.70 11.50
C GLU A 190 21.13 6.25 11.49
N GLN A 191 22.19 6.84 10.96
CA GLN A 191 22.40 8.28 10.98
C GLN A 191 21.78 8.94 9.74
N PHE A 192 20.63 9.60 9.90
CA PHE A 192 20.06 10.47 8.87
C PHE A 192 20.54 11.91 9.08
N GLN A 193 21.30 12.48 8.13
CA GLN A 193 21.68 13.89 8.16
C GLN A 193 20.70 14.74 7.36
N ILE A 194 20.11 15.75 8.02
CA ILE A 194 19.33 16.79 7.36
C ILE A 194 20.28 17.92 6.98
N GLN A 195 20.65 18.04 5.71
CA GLN A 195 21.39 19.19 5.22
C GLN A 195 20.43 20.25 4.67
N SER A 196 20.59 21.49 5.14
CA SER A 196 19.94 22.66 4.54
C SER A 196 20.68 23.02 3.25
N ALA A 197 20.05 22.84 2.10
CA ALA A 197 20.51 23.53 0.90
C ALA A 197 20.27 25.02 1.10
N GLU A 198 21.29 25.84 0.80
CA GLU A 198 21.22 27.30 0.77
C GLU A 198 20.32 27.77 -0.39
N ASP A 199 19.03 27.48 -0.29
CA ASP A 199 17.97 28.30 -0.85
C ASP A 199 16.64 27.89 -0.19
N ASN A 200 16.14 28.85 0.58
CA ASN A 200 15.28 28.66 1.73
C ASN A 200 13.84 28.25 1.37
N LYS A 201 13.61 27.01 0.91
CA LYS A 201 12.26 26.36 0.83
C LYS A 201 12.17 24.87 0.42
N LYS A 202 13.23 24.06 0.47
CA LYS A 202 13.13 22.60 0.26
C LYS A 202 14.04 21.81 1.19
N TYR A 203 13.46 20.82 1.88
CA TYR A 203 14.21 19.78 2.60
C TYR A 203 14.34 18.56 1.70
N VAL A 204 15.55 18.04 1.51
CA VAL A 204 15.80 16.80 0.77
C VAL A 204 16.29 15.77 1.77
N LEU A 205 15.57 14.65 1.86
CA LEU A 205 16.00 13.47 2.62
C LEU A 205 16.83 12.59 1.69
N VAL A 206 18.13 12.46 1.97
CA VAL A 206 19.01 11.55 1.24
C VAL A 206 19.33 10.37 2.15
N ASN A 207 18.96 9.17 1.71
CA ASN A 207 19.35 7.92 2.36
C ASN A 207 20.76 7.56 1.87
N THR A 208 21.71 7.40 2.78
CA THR A 208 23.12 7.14 2.47
C THR A 208 23.43 5.66 2.23
N ARG A 209 22.44 4.75 2.28
CA ARG A 209 22.58 3.34 1.86
C ARG A 209 21.96 3.08 0.48
N ILE A 210 22.47 3.75 -0.55
CA ILE A 210 22.36 3.22 -1.92
C ILE A 210 23.78 3.00 -2.39
N ASP A 211 24.25 1.77 -2.24
CA ASP A 211 25.38 1.28 -3.03
C ASP A 211 24.92 1.28 -4.49
N TYR A 212 25.64 2.00 -5.34
CA TYR A 212 25.55 1.89 -6.80
C TYR A 212 26.29 0.64 -7.28
#